data_AF-A0A9D6KUB1-F1
#
_entry.id   AF-A0A9D6KUB1-F1
#
_cell.length_a   1.000
_cell.length_b   1.000
_cell.length_c   1.000
_cell.angle_alpha   90.00
_cell.angle_beta   90.00
_cell.angle_gamma   90.00
#
_symmetry.space_group_name_H-M   'P 1'
#
loop_
_entity.id
_entity.type
_entity.pdbx_description
1 polymer ?
#
loop_
_entity_poly.entity_id
_entity_poly.type
_entity_poly.pdbx_seq_one_letter_code
_entity_poly.pdbx_strand_id
1 'polypeptide(L)'
;MSGDDAGGLGRPTPYLASMKIWIVHAFTDRVFTGNPAGVVPLDRWLPDATLQAIATENNLSETAFFVPTGLKGNYQLRWFTPATEVSLCGHATLAAGAMLLSELEPSLEVVVFDTHAGALIVRTTPEGYTLDLPRVQRTQWTPQADLLAALGNPAVHDAFVAGYATIVLENETAVRNLQPDFAAVDRLVRGPKQGCLSVTAPADDGKPYDFISRFFAPGVGINEDPVTGSAFADVAPYWCDRFDMESVVGYQASTRGGYVRAIQTLSSVRLLGQVSVYIRGELDSSISRLANRIESPDAPQRKKRRGRRALPPIFDEPTLPGMEMTPPEAPSPAPPPPTSHPAPPTEAETHAPRMAPADPK
;
A
#
# COMPACT_ATOMS: atom_id res chain seq x y z
N MET A 1 -18.13 56.38 28.68
CA MET A 1 -16.73 56.47 28.19
C MET A 1 -15.86 56.24 29.42
N SER A 2 -15.11 55.17 29.59
CA SER A 2 -14.52 54.21 28.65
C SER A 2 -14.43 52.85 29.34
N GLY A 3 -14.90 51.82 28.64
CA GLY A 3 -14.86 50.43 29.10
C GLY A 3 -13.49 49.79 28.93
N ASP A 4 -13.34 48.69 29.65
CA ASP A 4 -12.21 47.78 29.66
C ASP A 4 -11.77 47.36 28.25
N ASP A 5 -10.51 47.62 27.92
CA ASP A 5 -9.83 47.03 26.78
C ASP A 5 -9.47 45.58 27.11
N ALA A 6 -10.30 44.67 26.60
CA ALA A 6 -10.04 43.25 26.56
C ALA A 6 -8.79 42.97 25.70
N GLY A 7 -7.73 42.52 26.36
CA GLY A 7 -6.51 42.03 25.73
C GLY A 7 -6.83 40.96 24.69
N GLY A 8 -6.33 41.21 23.48
CA GLY A 8 -6.60 40.46 22.27
C GLY A 8 -6.40 38.95 22.39
N LEU A 9 -7.37 38.26 21.79
CA LEU A 9 -7.43 36.82 21.48
C LEU A 9 -6.05 36.20 21.25
N GLY A 10 -5.69 35.28 22.14
CA GLY A 10 -4.53 34.42 21.98
C GLY A 10 -4.61 33.64 20.67
N ARG A 11 -3.45 33.51 20.01
CA ARG A 11 -3.22 32.64 18.85
C ARG A 11 -3.78 31.22 19.13
N PRO A 12 -4.35 30.53 18.13
CA PRO A 12 -4.86 29.18 18.32
C PRO A 12 -3.74 28.28 18.86
N THR A 13 -4.07 27.57 19.93
CA THR A 13 -3.15 26.72 20.69
C THR A 13 -2.47 25.69 19.77
N PRO A 14 -1.14 25.48 19.87
CA PRO A 14 -0.43 24.45 19.12
C PRO A 14 -0.96 23.06 19.50
N TYR A 15 -0.88 22.07 18.60
CA TYR A 15 -1.43 20.70 18.79
C TYR A 15 -1.21 20.19 20.23
N LEU A 16 -2.23 20.27 21.09
CA LEU A 16 -2.19 19.82 22.49
C LEU A 16 -3.13 18.65 22.76
N ALA A 17 -3.98 18.29 21.78
CA ALA A 17 -4.82 17.11 21.84
C ALA A 17 -4.05 15.88 21.34
N SER A 18 -4.29 14.74 21.98
CA SER A 18 -3.93 13.43 21.44
C SER A 18 -4.71 13.19 20.14
N MET A 19 -4.04 12.62 19.14
CA MET A 19 -4.66 12.33 17.84
C MET A 19 -5.18 10.91 17.86
N LYS A 20 -6.44 10.70 17.50
CA LYS A 20 -7.01 9.34 17.42
C LYS A 20 -6.31 8.54 16.34
N ILE A 21 -6.23 7.24 16.54
CA ILE A 21 -5.82 6.28 15.51
C ILE A 21 -6.71 5.04 15.60
N TRP A 22 -7.09 4.54 14.43
CA TRP A 22 -7.65 3.21 14.28
C TRP A 22 -6.70 2.34 13.46
N ILE A 23 -6.64 1.04 13.78
CA ILE A 23 -6.20 0.03 12.83
C ILE A 23 -7.45 -0.69 12.34
N VAL A 24 -7.75 -0.53 11.06
CA VAL A 24 -8.96 -1.03 10.42
C VAL A 24 -8.58 -2.00 9.33
N HIS A 25 -9.19 -3.17 9.31
CA HIS A 25 -9.05 -4.12 8.22
C HIS A 25 -10.18 -3.91 7.23
N ALA A 26 -9.85 -3.55 6.00
CA ALA A 26 -10.81 -3.39 4.92
C ALA A 26 -10.98 -4.69 4.12
N PHE A 27 -12.13 -4.81 3.44
CA PHE A 27 -12.53 -5.97 2.64
C PHE A 27 -12.65 -7.27 3.46
N THR A 28 -13.17 -7.14 4.68
CA THR A 28 -13.37 -8.27 5.60
C THR A 28 -14.43 -7.97 6.67
N ASP A 29 -15.05 -9.04 7.17
CA ASP A 29 -16.02 -9.02 8.27
C ASP A 29 -15.39 -9.34 9.64
N ARG A 30 -14.10 -9.68 9.69
CA ARG A 30 -13.42 -10.12 10.91
C ARG A 30 -11.99 -9.60 10.98
N VAL A 31 -11.46 -9.54 12.20
CA VAL A 31 -10.06 -9.20 12.43
C VAL A 31 -9.14 -10.31 11.90
N PHE A 32 -7.88 -9.95 11.65
CA PHE A 32 -6.79 -10.78 11.11
C PHE A 32 -6.89 -11.21 9.64
N THR A 33 -7.99 -10.90 8.96
CA THR A 33 -8.16 -11.02 7.51
C THR A 33 -8.25 -9.63 6.86
N GLY A 34 -8.46 -9.55 5.55
CA GLY A 34 -8.55 -8.28 4.82
C GLY A 34 -7.23 -7.51 4.76
N ASN A 35 -7.29 -6.24 4.38
CA ASN A 35 -6.11 -5.36 4.29
C ASN A 35 -6.08 -4.33 5.44
N PRO A 36 -5.08 -4.38 6.34
CA PRO A 36 -4.98 -3.44 7.45
C PRO A 36 -4.51 -2.05 6.98
N ALA A 37 -5.21 -1.02 7.45
CA ALA A 37 -4.81 0.37 7.31
C ALA A 37 -4.84 1.09 8.66
N GLY A 38 -3.84 1.95 8.88
CA GLY A 38 -3.89 2.97 9.92
C GLY A 38 -4.81 4.09 9.46
N VAL A 39 -5.69 4.60 10.34
CA VAL A 39 -6.59 5.71 10.02
C VAL A 39 -6.43 6.78 11.09
N VAL A 40 -5.97 7.97 10.69
CA VAL A 40 -5.63 9.07 11.59
C VAL A 40 -6.37 10.35 11.15
N PRO A 41 -7.46 10.73 11.84
CA PRO A 41 -8.10 12.02 11.65
C PRO A 41 -7.19 13.14 12.17
N LEU A 42 -7.12 14.22 11.42
CA LEU A 42 -6.36 15.41 11.76
C LEU A 42 -7.26 16.64 11.65
N ASP A 43 -7.03 17.64 12.52
CA ASP A 43 -7.70 18.94 12.39
C ASP A 43 -7.11 19.77 11.25
N ARG A 44 -5.81 19.59 11.00
CA ARG A 44 -5.02 20.21 9.92
C ARG A 44 -3.81 19.33 9.60
N TRP A 45 -3.27 19.48 8.40
CA TRP A 45 -2.13 18.69 7.95
C TRP A 45 -0.92 18.86 8.87
N LEU A 46 -0.31 17.72 9.23
CA LEU A 46 1.02 17.69 9.84
C LEU A 46 2.07 17.86 8.73
N PRO A 47 3.32 18.20 9.08
CA PRO A 47 4.43 18.17 8.13
C PRO A 47 4.59 16.78 7.49
N ASP A 48 4.93 16.74 6.20
CA ASP A 48 5.05 15.49 5.42
C ASP A 48 5.99 14.48 6.08
N ALA A 49 7.13 14.94 6.61
CA ALA A 49 8.08 14.10 7.33
C ALA A 49 7.45 13.44 8.58
N THR A 50 6.48 14.09 9.23
CA THR A 50 5.76 13.51 10.37
C THR A 50 4.74 12.48 9.91
N LEU A 51 3.99 12.77 8.83
CA LEU A 51 3.03 11.81 8.25
C LEU A 51 3.75 10.53 7.81
N GLN A 52 4.87 10.68 7.10
CA GLN A 52 5.71 9.57 6.67
C GLN A 52 6.27 8.80 7.87
N ALA A 53 6.79 9.47 8.89
CA ALA A 53 7.33 8.80 10.09
C ALA A 53 6.26 7.99 10.84
N ILE A 54 5.03 8.51 10.96
CA ILE A 54 3.92 7.75 11.55
C ILE A 54 3.60 6.51 10.71
N ALA A 55 3.56 6.64 9.38
CA ALA A 55 3.28 5.52 8.49
C ALA A 55 4.39 4.45 8.54
N THR A 56 5.66 4.88 8.60
CA THR A 56 6.81 4.00 8.79
C THR A 56 6.75 3.25 10.11
N GLU A 57 6.44 3.94 11.22
CA GLU A 57 6.37 3.32 12.56
C GLU A 57 5.17 2.36 12.69
N ASN A 58 4.02 2.71 12.10
CA ASN A 58 2.86 1.82 12.07
C ASN A 58 3.15 0.52 11.31
N ASN A 59 4.01 0.59 10.28
CA ASN A 59 4.43 -0.55 9.46
C ASN A 59 3.27 -1.42 8.96
N LEU A 60 2.17 -0.75 8.56
CA LEU A 60 1.02 -1.36 7.88
C LEU A 60 1.16 -1.15 6.37
N SER A 61 0.26 -1.75 5.57
CA SER A 61 0.22 -1.50 4.12
C SER A 61 0.19 0.00 3.84
N GLU A 62 -0.75 0.70 4.48
CA GLU A 62 -0.88 2.15 4.42
C GLU A 62 -1.39 2.74 5.73
N THR A 63 -1.02 3.99 5.97
CA THR A 63 -1.70 4.89 6.92
C THR A 63 -2.41 6.00 6.14
N ALA A 64 -3.73 6.09 6.31
CA ALA A 64 -4.59 7.14 5.81
C ALA A 64 -4.69 8.29 6.82
N PHE A 65 -4.45 9.50 6.33
CA PHE A 65 -4.63 10.74 7.08
C PHE A 65 -5.67 11.60 6.38
N PHE A 66 -6.60 12.19 7.13
CA PHE A 66 -7.59 13.09 6.55
C PHE A 66 -7.84 14.31 7.41
N VAL A 67 -8.21 15.42 6.74
CA VAL A 67 -8.56 16.70 7.36
C VAL A 67 -9.90 17.20 6.81
N PRO A 68 -10.74 17.88 7.62
CA PRO A 68 -11.97 18.47 7.12
C PRO A 68 -11.69 19.62 6.15
N THR A 69 -12.49 19.74 5.10
CA THR A 69 -12.42 20.88 4.16
C THR A 69 -13.15 22.13 4.68
N GLY A 70 -13.96 21.97 5.73
CA GLY A 70 -14.92 22.97 6.21
C GLY A 70 -16.34 22.81 5.66
N LEU A 71 -16.52 22.03 4.57
CA LEU A 71 -17.83 21.60 4.10
C LEU A 71 -18.21 20.26 4.75
N LYS A 72 -19.45 20.15 5.25
CA LYS A 72 -19.94 18.94 5.93
C LYS A 72 -19.86 17.73 4.99
N GLY A 73 -19.25 16.64 5.47
CA GLY A 73 -19.08 15.40 4.70
C GLY A 73 -17.92 15.40 3.69
N ASN A 74 -17.14 16.49 3.63
CA ASN A 74 -16.03 16.63 2.68
C ASN A 74 -14.70 16.75 3.42
N TYR A 75 -13.74 15.91 3.04
CA TYR A 75 -12.40 15.85 3.64
C TYR A 75 -11.34 15.80 2.56
N GLN A 76 -10.13 16.26 2.88
CA GLN A 76 -8.96 15.89 2.08
C GLN A 76 -8.37 14.60 2.65
N LEU A 77 -7.77 13.76 1.80
CA LEU A 77 -7.23 12.46 2.20
C LEU A 77 -5.89 12.20 1.51
N ARG A 78 -4.93 11.70 2.30
CA ARG A 78 -3.58 11.31 1.87
C ARG A 78 -3.25 9.92 2.42
N TRP A 79 -2.42 9.18 1.71
CA TRP A 79 -2.04 7.81 2.08
C TRP A 79 -0.54 7.62 2.00
N PHE A 80 0.01 6.99 3.01
CA PHE A 80 1.44 6.75 3.11
C PHE A 80 1.67 5.26 3.36
N THR A 81 2.50 4.63 2.54
CA THR A 81 3.14 3.36 2.89
C THR A 81 4.27 3.64 3.88
N PRO A 82 4.95 2.61 4.43
CA PRO A 82 6.13 2.82 5.24
C PRO A 82 7.28 3.53 4.52
N ALA A 83 7.27 3.57 3.18
CA ALA A 83 8.36 4.10 2.37
C ALA A 83 8.03 5.42 1.66
N THR A 84 6.77 5.66 1.27
CA THR A 84 6.39 6.81 0.45
C THR A 84 4.91 7.16 0.57
N GLU A 85 4.56 8.41 0.24
CA GLU A 85 3.19 8.77 -0.12
C GLU A 85 2.79 8.09 -1.44
N VAL A 86 1.53 7.65 -1.54
CA VAL A 86 0.94 7.06 -2.75
C VAL A 86 -0.25 7.90 -3.23
N SER A 87 -0.44 7.95 -4.56
CA SER A 87 -1.45 8.83 -5.17
C SER A 87 -2.90 8.34 -5.03
N LEU A 88 -3.11 7.05 -4.74
CA LEU A 88 -4.42 6.43 -4.61
C LEU A 88 -4.30 5.10 -3.84
N CYS A 89 -5.10 4.92 -2.79
CA CYS A 89 -5.21 3.65 -2.08
C CYS A 89 -6.68 3.32 -1.77
N GLY A 90 -7.19 2.22 -2.35
CA GLY A 90 -8.61 1.85 -2.22
C GLY A 90 -9.00 1.39 -0.82
N HIS A 91 -8.26 0.44 -0.24
CA HIS A 91 -8.64 -0.17 1.04
C HIS A 91 -8.53 0.82 2.21
N ALA A 92 -7.51 1.68 2.21
CA ALA A 92 -7.32 2.71 3.23
C ALA A 92 -8.36 3.85 3.09
N THR A 93 -8.81 4.14 1.85
CA THR A 93 -9.96 5.04 1.63
C THR A 93 -11.25 4.47 2.19
N LEU A 94 -11.53 3.18 1.91
CA LEU A 94 -12.71 2.50 2.45
C LEU A 94 -12.68 2.49 3.98
N ALA A 95 -11.52 2.20 4.58
CA ALA A 95 -11.31 2.23 6.02
C ALA A 95 -11.54 3.64 6.62
N ALA A 96 -10.97 4.68 6.03
CA ALA A 96 -11.14 6.06 6.49
C ALA A 96 -12.60 6.51 6.40
N GLY A 97 -13.25 6.25 5.27
CA GLY A 97 -14.67 6.57 5.07
C GLY A 97 -15.56 5.79 6.04
N ALA A 98 -15.26 4.53 6.31
CA ALA A 98 -16.00 3.75 7.29
C ALA A 98 -15.86 4.34 8.71
N MET A 99 -14.67 4.77 9.14
CA MET A 99 -14.49 5.39 10.46
C MET A 99 -15.23 6.73 10.56
N LEU A 100 -15.25 7.51 9.48
CA LEU A 100 -16.07 8.73 9.41
C LEU A 100 -17.56 8.41 9.55
N LEU A 101 -18.08 7.46 8.77
CA LEU A 101 -19.50 7.13 8.72
C LEU A 101 -20.01 6.36 9.94
N SER A 102 -19.16 5.65 10.68
CA SER A 102 -19.58 4.80 11.81
C SER A 102 -19.21 5.31 13.19
N GLU A 103 -18.07 6.00 13.35
CA GLU A 103 -17.57 6.38 14.68
C GLU A 103 -17.45 7.90 14.87
N LEU A 104 -17.12 8.67 13.83
CA LEU A 104 -16.89 10.11 13.95
C LEU A 104 -18.12 10.94 13.63
N GLU A 105 -18.82 10.65 12.54
CA GLU A 105 -19.98 11.39 12.05
C GLU A 105 -21.11 10.45 11.60
N PRO A 106 -21.72 9.67 12.51
CA PRO A 106 -22.74 8.66 12.18
C PRO A 106 -24.06 9.22 11.64
N SER A 107 -24.20 10.54 11.56
CA SER A 107 -25.32 11.20 10.87
C SER A 107 -25.12 11.30 9.35
N LEU A 108 -23.92 11.00 8.86
CA LEU A 108 -23.60 10.97 7.44
C LEU A 108 -23.86 9.57 6.88
N GLU A 109 -24.36 9.52 5.65
CA GLU A 109 -24.44 8.28 4.86
C GLU A 109 -23.37 8.21 3.77
N VAL A 110 -22.77 9.37 3.45
CA VAL A 110 -21.80 9.55 2.38
C VAL A 110 -20.69 10.47 2.85
N VAL A 111 -19.46 10.13 2.49
CA VAL A 111 -18.27 10.97 2.64
C VAL A 111 -17.61 11.14 1.27
N VAL A 112 -17.19 12.37 0.98
CA VAL A 112 -16.41 12.72 -0.21
C VAL A 112 -14.99 13.09 0.22
N PHE A 113 -14.02 12.44 -0.39
CA PHE A 113 -12.61 12.74 -0.22
C PHE A 113 -12.08 13.49 -1.44
N ASP A 114 -11.60 14.70 -1.23
CA ASP A 114 -10.87 15.50 -2.21
C ASP A 114 -9.40 15.06 -2.19
N THR A 115 -8.97 14.36 -3.23
CA THR A 115 -7.63 13.77 -3.33
C THR A 115 -6.91 14.27 -4.57
N HIS A 116 -5.59 14.07 -4.64
CA HIS A 116 -4.82 14.37 -5.85
C HIS A 116 -5.27 13.57 -7.08
N ALA A 117 -5.90 12.40 -6.88
CA ALA A 117 -6.46 11.57 -7.94
C ALA A 117 -7.91 11.95 -8.31
N GLY A 118 -8.46 13.02 -7.72
CA GLY A 118 -9.86 13.42 -7.87
C GLY A 118 -10.71 13.03 -6.66
N ALA A 119 -12.03 13.23 -6.79
CA ALA A 119 -12.96 12.93 -5.72
C ALA A 119 -13.18 11.41 -5.58
N LEU A 120 -13.01 10.89 -4.36
CA LEU A 120 -13.36 9.52 -4.01
C LEU A 120 -14.54 9.53 -3.06
N ILE A 121 -15.54 8.67 -3.30
CA ILE A 121 -16.79 8.70 -2.54
C ILE A 121 -16.96 7.37 -1.82
N VAL A 122 -17.13 7.45 -0.50
CA VAL A 122 -17.47 6.30 0.35
C VAL A 122 -18.91 6.43 0.83
N ARG A 123 -19.68 5.35 0.71
CA ARG A 123 -21.10 5.32 1.17
C ARG A 123 -21.36 4.14 2.07
N THR A 124 -22.21 4.34 3.06
CA THR A 124 -22.75 3.26 3.88
C THR A 124 -23.81 2.48 3.09
N THR A 125 -23.88 1.18 3.32
CA THR A 125 -24.93 0.30 2.79
C THR A 125 -25.33 -0.72 3.86
N PRO A 126 -26.47 -1.42 3.72
CA PRO A 126 -26.83 -2.52 4.63
C PRO A 126 -25.79 -3.66 4.68
N GLU A 127 -24.96 -3.80 3.64
CA GLU A 127 -23.98 -4.88 3.49
C GLU A 127 -22.56 -4.49 3.92
N GLY A 128 -22.28 -3.19 4.08
CA GLY A 128 -20.96 -2.66 4.41
C GLY A 128 -20.77 -1.26 3.85
N TYR A 129 -19.66 -1.05 3.13
CA TYR A 129 -19.30 0.24 2.57
C TYR A 129 -18.97 0.09 1.08
N THR A 130 -19.29 1.13 0.31
CA THR A 130 -18.92 1.20 -1.11
C THR A 130 -17.89 2.27 -1.36
N LEU A 131 -17.01 2.03 -2.32
CA LEU A 131 -16.03 2.97 -2.85
C LEU A 131 -16.07 2.93 -4.38
N ASP A 132 -16.27 4.09 -5.01
CA ASP A 132 -16.19 4.21 -6.46
C ASP A 132 -14.73 4.50 -6.88
N LEU A 133 -14.16 3.65 -7.74
CA LEU A 133 -12.86 3.87 -8.37
C LEU A 133 -13.02 4.06 -9.89
N PRO A 134 -12.15 4.85 -10.55
CA PRO A 134 -12.24 5.08 -11.98
C PRO A 134 -12.06 3.78 -12.77
N ARG A 135 -12.85 3.59 -13.82
CA ARG A 135 -12.67 2.49 -14.76
C ARG A 135 -11.57 2.86 -15.76
N VAL A 136 -10.52 2.04 -15.83
CA VAL A 136 -9.40 2.24 -16.77
C VAL A 136 -9.58 1.33 -17.98
N GLN A 137 -9.31 1.88 -19.18
CA GLN A 137 -9.34 1.10 -20.41
C GLN A 137 -8.22 0.05 -20.40
N ARG A 138 -8.59 -1.21 -20.66
CA ARG A 138 -7.63 -2.31 -20.79
C ARG A 138 -6.98 -2.30 -22.17
N THR A 139 -5.68 -2.56 -22.22
CA THR A 139 -4.90 -2.74 -23.44
C THR A 139 -4.24 -4.11 -23.42
N GLN A 140 -4.22 -4.80 -24.56
CA GLN A 140 -3.59 -6.11 -24.65
C GLN A 140 -2.08 -5.99 -24.41
N TRP A 141 -1.51 -6.97 -23.69
CA TRP A 141 -0.10 -7.00 -23.36
C TRP A 141 0.43 -8.43 -23.44
N THR A 142 1.73 -8.57 -23.69
CA THR A 142 2.42 -9.86 -23.68
C THR A 142 3.54 -9.83 -22.65
N PRO A 143 3.46 -10.62 -21.57
CA PRO A 143 4.53 -10.68 -20.57
C PRO A 143 5.81 -11.27 -21.19
N GLN A 144 6.95 -10.68 -20.84
CA GLN A 144 8.26 -11.17 -21.30
C GLN A 144 8.60 -12.51 -20.64
N ALA A 145 9.37 -13.35 -21.34
CA ALA A 145 9.77 -14.67 -20.86
C ALA A 145 10.45 -14.63 -19.48
N ASP A 146 11.33 -13.64 -19.25
CA ASP A 146 12.02 -13.47 -17.97
C ASP A 146 11.06 -13.17 -16.81
N LEU A 147 9.97 -12.43 -17.07
CA LEU A 147 8.93 -12.19 -16.08
C LEU A 147 8.15 -13.48 -15.78
N LEU A 148 7.84 -14.27 -16.81
CA LEU A 148 7.20 -15.57 -16.61
C LEU A 148 8.09 -16.53 -15.83
N ALA A 149 9.40 -16.55 -16.12
CA ALA A 149 10.38 -17.32 -15.37
C ALA A 149 10.43 -16.91 -13.89
N ALA A 150 10.39 -15.60 -13.61
CA ALA A 150 10.31 -15.06 -12.25
C ALA A 150 9.02 -15.47 -11.49
N LEU A 151 7.98 -15.88 -12.21
CA LEU A 151 6.71 -16.39 -11.65
C LEU A 151 6.64 -17.92 -11.63
N GLY A 152 7.71 -18.62 -12.02
CA GLY A 152 7.73 -20.10 -12.09
C GLY A 152 7.17 -20.68 -13.39
N ASN A 153 7.16 -19.91 -14.48
CA ASN A 153 6.65 -20.27 -15.81
C ASN A 153 5.19 -20.77 -15.80
N PRO A 154 4.23 -20.00 -15.24
CA PRO A 154 2.84 -20.40 -15.24
C PRO A 154 2.26 -20.40 -16.68
N ALA A 155 1.27 -21.25 -16.93
CA ALA A 155 0.51 -21.20 -18.18
C ALA A 155 -0.36 -19.94 -18.22
N VAL A 156 0.00 -19.01 -19.12
CA VAL A 156 -0.73 -17.76 -19.31
C VAL A 156 -1.91 -17.97 -20.26
N HIS A 157 -3.11 -17.67 -19.78
CA HIS A 157 -4.33 -17.72 -20.58
C HIS A 157 -4.59 -16.39 -21.29
N ASP A 158 -4.35 -15.26 -20.61
CA ASP A 158 -4.51 -13.92 -21.17
C ASP A 158 -3.60 -12.92 -20.42
N ALA A 159 -3.37 -11.74 -20.98
CA ALA A 159 -2.63 -10.68 -20.31
C ALA A 159 -3.00 -9.30 -20.84
N PHE A 160 -3.11 -8.33 -19.94
CA PHE A 160 -3.48 -6.96 -20.26
C PHE A 160 -2.85 -5.95 -19.30
N VAL A 161 -2.85 -4.68 -19.72
CA VAL A 161 -2.48 -3.54 -18.88
C VAL A 161 -3.69 -2.61 -18.76
N ALA A 162 -4.01 -2.25 -17.52
CA ALA A 162 -4.96 -1.21 -17.15
C ALA A 162 -4.24 -0.19 -16.24
N GLY A 163 -4.69 0.02 -15.00
CA GLY A 163 -3.88 0.71 -13.98
C GLY A 163 -2.63 -0.10 -13.58
N TYR A 164 -2.71 -1.43 -13.66
CA TYR A 164 -1.61 -2.37 -13.42
C TYR A 164 -1.44 -3.35 -14.59
N ALA A 165 -0.24 -3.91 -14.70
CA ALA A 165 -0.03 -5.12 -15.50
C ALA A 165 -0.79 -6.28 -14.85
N THR A 166 -1.52 -7.05 -15.65
CA THR A 166 -2.33 -8.18 -15.20
C THR A 166 -2.05 -9.42 -16.05
N ILE A 167 -1.78 -10.54 -15.39
CA ILE A 167 -1.68 -11.86 -16.00
C ILE A 167 -2.91 -12.68 -15.60
N VAL A 168 -3.59 -13.27 -16.58
CA VAL A 168 -4.69 -14.21 -16.35
C VAL A 168 -4.16 -15.62 -16.53
N LEU A 169 -4.30 -16.44 -15.49
CA LEU A 169 -3.95 -17.85 -15.48
C LEU A 169 -5.20 -18.71 -15.66
N GLU A 170 -4.97 -20.00 -15.94
CA GLU A 170 -6.04 -20.93 -16.27
C GLU A 170 -6.98 -21.26 -15.11
N ASN A 171 -6.48 -21.35 -13.87
CA ASN A 171 -7.27 -21.82 -12.71
C ASN A 171 -6.74 -21.32 -11.37
N GLU A 172 -7.51 -21.53 -10.30
CA GLU A 172 -7.15 -21.11 -8.94
C GLU A 172 -5.82 -21.71 -8.46
N THR A 173 -5.60 -22.98 -8.74
CA THR A 173 -4.41 -23.71 -8.29
C THR A 173 -3.15 -23.05 -8.83
N ALA A 174 -3.16 -22.61 -10.09
CA ALA A 174 -2.05 -21.87 -10.69
C ALA A 174 -1.75 -20.56 -9.94
N VAL A 175 -2.77 -19.77 -9.60
CA VAL A 175 -2.60 -18.49 -8.86
C VAL A 175 -2.06 -18.72 -7.44
N ARG A 176 -2.65 -19.68 -6.72
CA ARG A 176 -2.27 -19.99 -5.33
C ARG A 176 -0.83 -20.50 -5.21
N ASN A 177 -0.38 -21.29 -6.18
CA ASN A 177 0.94 -21.91 -6.15
C ASN A 177 2.08 -21.00 -6.61
N LEU A 178 1.79 -19.79 -7.10
CA LEU A 178 2.85 -18.85 -7.50
C LEU A 178 3.80 -18.57 -6.32
N GLN A 179 5.10 -18.63 -6.61
CA GLN A 179 6.18 -18.22 -5.72
C GLN A 179 7.02 -17.17 -6.46
N PRO A 180 6.59 -15.91 -6.46
CA PRO A 180 7.27 -14.87 -7.25
C PRO A 180 8.67 -14.57 -6.70
N ASP A 181 9.65 -14.42 -7.59
CA ASP A 181 10.86 -13.67 -7.28
C ASP A 181 10.51 -12.18 -7.26
N PHE A 182 10.29 -11.63 -6.06
CA PHE A 182 9.88 -10.24 -5.89
C PHE A 182 10.92 -9.23 -6.39
N ALA A 183 12.22 -9.53 -6.30
CA ALA A 183 13.26 -8.65 -6.82
C ALA A 183 13.23 -8.63 -8.36
N ALA A 184 12.96 -9.77 -8.99
CA ALA A 184 12.74 -9.83 -10.43
C ALA A 184 11.43 -9.13 -10.83
N VAL A 185 10.33 -9.29 -10.09
CA VAL A 185 9.06 -8.58 -10.34
C VAL A 185 9.28 -7.06 -10.30
N ASP A 186 9.97 -6.54 -9.30
CA ASP A 186 10.30 -5.11 -9.20
C ASP A 186 11.11 -4.61 -10.42
N ARG A 187 12.09 -5.41 -10.86
CA ARG A 187 12.95 -5.09 -12.00
C ARG A 187 12.31 -5.33 -13.38
N LEU A 188 11.37 -6.24 -13.52
CA LEU A 188 10.87 -6.68 -14.84
C LEU A 188 9.49 -6.14 -15.15
N VAL A 189 8.66 -5.87 -14.14
CA VAL A 189 7.34 -5.27 -14.36
C VAL A 189 7.52 -3.80 -14.68
N ARG A 190 7.22 -3.45 -15.93
CA ARG A 190 7.28 -2.10 -16.49
C ARG A 190 5.90 -1.76 -17.06
N GLY A 191 5.51 -0.50 -16.96
CA GLY A 191 4.16 -0.06 -17.31
C GLY A 191 3.75 1.15 -16.48
N PRO A 192 2.43 1.37 -16.28
CA PRO A 192 1.92 2.53 -15.55
C PRO A 192 2.43 2.62 -14.11
N LYS A 193 2.69 1.46 -13.47
CA LYS A 193 3.25 1.35 -12.13
C LYS A 193 4.33 0.28 -12.09
N GLN A 194 5.57 0.71 -11.91
CA GLN A 194 6.73 -0.17 -11.82
C GLN A 194 6.57 -1.15 -10.65
N GLY A 195 6.96 -2.41 -10.87
CA GLY A 195 7.01 -3.41 -9.81
C GLY A 195 5.66 -3.79 -9.21
N CYS A 196 4.54 -3.48 -9.88
CA CYS A 196 3.19 -3.82 -9.43
C CYS A 196 2.49 -4.72 -10.46
N LEU A 197 2.13 -5.94 -10.04
CA LEU A 197 1.56 -6.99 -10.89
C LEU A 197 0.34 -7.63 -10.25
N SER A 198 -0.77 -7.65 -10.97
CA SER A 198 -1.95 -8.45 -10.65
C SER A 198 -1.87 -9.81 -11.34
N VAL A 199 -2.24 -10.88 -10.65
CA VAL A 199 -2.43 -12.21 -11.26
C VAL A 199 -3.78 -12.75 -10.86
N THR A 200 -4.56 -13.24 -11.82
CA THR A 200 -5.96 -13.65 -11.61
C THR A 200 -6.34 -14.89 -12.41
N ALA A 201 -7.39 -15.59 -12.00
CA ALA A 201 -7.92 -16.78 -12.67
C ALA A 201 -9.42 -16.91 -12.32
N PRO A 202 -10.23 -17.66 -13.11
CA PRO A 202 -11.59 -17.95 -12.70
C PRO A 202 -11.57 -18.78 -11.41
N ALA A 203 -12.62 -18.65 -10.60
CA ALA A 203 -12.78 -19.50 -9.43
C ALA A 203 -13.10 -20.94 -9.87
N ASP A 204 -12.76 -21.91 -9.01
CA ASP A 204 -13.23 -23.28 -9.20
C ASP A 204 -14.76 -23.34 -8.96
N ASP A 205 -15.43 -24.37 -9.49
CA ASP A 205 -16.87 -24.54 -9.29
C ASP A 205 -17.24 -24.64 -7.79
N GLY A 206 -18.36 -24.00 -7.42
CA GLY A 206 -18.92 -24.06 -6.06
C GLY A 206 -18.30 -23.13 -5.03
N LYS A 207 -17.40 -22.23 -5.45
CA LYS A 207 -16.83 -21.18 -4.59
C LYS A 207 -17.84 -20.04 -4.35
N PRO A 208 -17.72 -19.31 -3.22
CA PRO A 208 -18.57 -18.15 -2.94
C PRO A 208 -18.10 -16.86 -3.65
N TYR A 209 -17.25 -17.00 -4.66
CA TYR A 209 -16.66 -15.92 -5.46
C TYR A 209 -16.46 -16.41 -6.90
N ASP A 210 -16.45 -15.48 -7.85
CA ASP A 210 -16.41 -15.76 -9.30
C ASP A 210 -14.97 -15.84 -9.83
N PHE A 211 -14.04 -15.15 -9.19
CA PHE A 211 -12.62 -15.18 -9.57
C PHE A 211 -11.68 -15.03 -8.37
N ILE A 212 -10.43 -15.47 -8.54
CA ILE A 212 -9.35 -15.30 -7.57
C ILE A 212 -8.32 -14.30 -8.09
N SER A 213 -7.64 -13.61 -7.19
CA SER A 213 -6.47 -12.80 -7.53
C SER A 213 -5.36 -12.88 -6.49
N ARG A 214 -4.16 -12.46 -6.87
CA ARG A 214 -3.05 -12.06 -5.99
C ARG A 214 -2.45 -10.78 -6.56
N PHE A 215 -1.85 -9.97 -5.69
CA PHE A 215 -1.26 -8.69 -6.10
C PHE A 215 0.14 -8.52 -5.50
N PHE A 216 1.13 -8.42 -6.36
CA PHE A 216 2.53 -8.26 -5.99
C PHE A 216 2.94 -6.81 -6.22
N ALA A 217 3.55 -6.17 -5.23
CA ALA A 217 3.82 -4.73 -5.25
C ALA A 217 5.24 -4.31 -4.79
N PRO A 218 6.31 -5.09 -5.05
CA PRO A 218 7.64 -4.77 -4.50
C PRO A 218 8.14 -3.38 -4.89
N GLY A 219 7.68 -2.82 -6.02
CA GLY A 219 8.02 -1.44 -6.44
C GLY A 219 7.53 -0.33 -5.52
N VAL A 220 6.63 -0.63 -4.56
CA VAL A 220 6.19 0.30 -3.50
C VAL A 220 6.60 -0.17 -2.10
N GLY A 221 7.54 -1.12 -2.01
CA GLY A 221 8.10 -1.61 -0.75
C GLY A 221 7.31 -2.75 -0.08
N ILE A 222 6.30 -3.31 -0.74
CA ILE A 222 5.47 -4.40 -0.22
C ILE A 222 5.50 -5.57 -1.19
N ASN A 223 6.07 -6.71 -0.80
CA ASN A 223 6.16 -7.87 -1.70
C ASN A 223 4.79 -8.34 -2.22
N GLU A 224 3.83 -8.55 -1.33
CA GLU A 224 2.45 -8.95 -1.66
C GLU A 224 1.46 -8.17 -0.80
N ASP A 225 0.53 -7.47 -1.45
CA ASP A 225 -0.51 -6.68 -0.79
C ASP A 225 -1.70 -7.59 -0.39
N PRO A 226 -2.25 -7.49 0.83
CA PRO A 226 -3.30 -8.41 1.27
C PRO A 226 -4.59 -8.38 0.44
N VAL A 227 -5.15 -7.18 0.21
CA VAL A 227 -6.36 -6.96 -0.62
C VAL A 227 -6.30 -5.60 -1.29
N THR A 228 -6.24 -5.58 -2.62
CA THR A 228 -5.89 -4.37 -3.38
C THR A 228 -7.10 -3.84 -4.14
N GLY A 229 -7.86 -2.93 -3.53
CA GLY A 229 -9.08 -2.38 -4.16
C GLY A 229 -8.84 -1.78 -5.55
N SER A 230 -7.73 -1.07 -5.77
CA SER A 230 -7.43 -0.53 -7.10
C SER A 230 -7.15 -1.62 -8.15
N ALA A 231 -6.56 -2.76 -7.76
CA ALA A 231 -6.41 -3.91 -8.66
C ALA A 231 -7.76 -4.57 -8.97
N PHE A 232 -8.69 -4.62 -8.00
CA PHE A 232 -10.07 -5.06 -8.25
C PHE A 232 -10.79 -4.19 -9.28
N ALA A 233 -10.59 -2.87 -9.26
CA ALA A 233 -11.15 -1.98 -10.26
C ALA A 233 -10.61 -2.25 -11.69
N ASP A 234 -9.40 -2.80 -11.82
CA ASP A 234 -8.84 -3.21 -13.10
C ASP A 234 -9.36 -4.58 -13.56
N VAL A 235 -9.39 -5.57 -12.66
CA VAL A 235 -9.70 -6.96 -13.03
C VAL A 235 -11.19 -7.27 -13.05
N ALA A 236 -12.02 -6.61 -12.24
CA ALA A 236 -13.45 -6.90 -12.19
C ALA A 236 -14.16 -6.66 -13.54
N PRO A 237 -13.91 -5.56 -14.27
CA PRO A 237 -14.48 -5.39 -15.61
C PRO A 237 -14.07 -6.51 -16.57
N TYR A 238 -12.86 -7.09 -16.44
CA TYR A 238 -12.42 -8.20 -17.31
C TYR A 238 -13.29 -9.43 -17.05
N TRP A 239 -13.53 -9.77 -15.77
CA TRP A 239 -14.35 -10.91 -15.39
C TRP A 239 -15.84 -10.70 -15.67
N CYS A 240 -16.36 -9.50 -15.43
CA CYS A 240 -17.71 -9.12 -15.83
C CYS A 240 -17.94 -9.35 -17.33
N ASP A 241 -17.03 -8.88 -18.19
CA ASP A 241 -17.15 -9.05 -19.64
C ASP A 241 -16.99 -10.53 -20.06
N ARG A 242 -16.15 -11.31 -19.37
CA ARG A 242 -15.96 -12.76 -19.63
C ARG A 242 -17.16 -13.60 -19.21
N PHE A 243 -17.83 -13.24 -18.13
CA PHE A 243 -18.96 -13.97 -17.57
C PHE A 243 -20.33 -13.43 -18.00
N ASP A 244 -20.35 -12.33 -18.79
CA ASP A 244 -21.57 -11.62 -19.16
C ASP A 244 -22.39 -11.16 -17.94
N MET A 245 -21.70 -10.53 -16.99
CA MET A 245 -22.25 -10.08 -15.70
C MET A 245 -22.02 -8.59 -15.45
N GLU A 246 -22.93 -7.92 -14.73
CA GLU A 246 -22.75 -6.52 -14.30
C GLU A 246 -21.96 -6.40 -12.99
N SER A 247 -21.93 -7.46 -12.19
CA SER A 247 -21.21 -7.51 -10.93
C SER A 247 -20.55 -8.86 -10.72
N VAL A 248 -19.36 -8.86 -10.14
CA VAL A 248 -18.61 -10.06 -9.77
C VAL A 248 -18.12 -9.95 -8.34
N VAL A 249 -17.94 -11.08 -7.67
CA VAL A 249 -17.27 -11.20 -6.39
C VAL A 249 -15.90 -11.82 -6.66
N GLY A 250 -14.83 -11.18 -6.23
CA GLY A 250 -13.51 -11.80 -6.27
C GLY A 250 -12.90 -11.97 -4.90
N TYR A 251 -12.02 -12.96 -4.79
CA TYR A 251 -11.25 -13.26 -3.59
C TYR A 251 -9.76 -13.05 -3.85
N GLN A 252 -9.12 -12.14 -3.11
CA GLN A 252 -7.67 -11.98 -3.18
C GLN A 252 -7.01 -12.98 -2.24
N ALA A 253 -6.37 -14.00 -2.79
CA ALA A 253 -5.77 -15.12 -2.07
C ALA A 253 -4.34 -14.85 -1.60
N SER A 254 -4.16 -13.70 -0.94
CA SER A 254 -2.97 -13.44 -0.12
C SER A 254 -2.96 -14.32 1.13
N THR A 255 -1.92 -14.21 1.96
CA THR A 255 -1.86 -14.89 3.27
C THR A 255 -3.00 -14.51 4.22
N ARG A 256 -3.61 -13.33 4.05
CA ARG A 256 -4.72 -12.85 4.88
C ARG A 256 -6.08 -13.11 4.25
N GLY A 257 -6.18 -13.05 2.93
CA GLY A 257 -7.44 -13.23 2.21
C GLY A 257 -8.40 -12.04 2.34
N GLY A 258 -9.20 -11.79 1.31
CA GLY A 258 -10.32 -10.86 1.41
C GLY A 258 -11.24 -10.89 0.21
N TYR A 259 -12.49 -10.45 0.44
CA TYR A 259 -13.56 -10.49 -0.53
C TYR A 259 -13.93 -9.08 -0.97
N VAL A 260 -14.12 -8.90 -2.27
CA VAL A 260 -14.61 -7.65 -2.83
C VAL A 260 -15.70 -7.96 -3.84
N ARG A 261 -16.88 -7.40 -3.64
CA ARG A 261 -17.90 -7.36 -4.69
C ARG A 261 -17.64 -6.11 -5.52
N ALA A 262 -17.50 -6.28 -6.82
CA ALA A 262 -17.26 -5.18 -7.74
C ALA A 262 -18.43 -5.10 -8.74
N ILE A 263 -18.98 -3.91 -8.88
CA ILE A 263 -20.07 -3.60 -9.81
C ILE A 263 -19.50 -2.66 -10.86
N GLN A 264 -19.50 -3.09 -12.13
CA GLN A 264 -18.99 -2.25 -13.20
C GLN A 264 -20.06 -1.27 -13.69
N THR A 265 -19.64 -0.05 -14.00
CA THR A 265 -20.46 0.95 -14.70
C THR A 265 -19.72 1.42 -15.96
N LEU A 266 -20.30 2.35 -16.71
CA LEU A 266 -19.65 2.89 -17.91
C LEU A 266 -18.33 3.61 -17.60
N SER A 267 -18.23 4.31 -16.46
CA SER A 267 -17.09 5.19 -16.12
C SER A 267 -16.36 4.84 -14.82
N SER A 268 -16.93 4.00 -13.96
CA SER A 268 -16.33 3.61 -12.68
C SER A 268 -16.58 2.13 -12.37
N VAL A 269 -15.81 1.61 -11.42
CA VAL A 269 -16.06 0.34 -10.76
C VAL A 269 -16.37 0.63 -9.30
N ARG A 270 -17.56 0.25 -8.86
CA ARG A 270 -17.98 0.36 -7.46
C ARG A 270 -17.56 -0.90 -6.72
N LEU A 271 -16.68 -0.73 -5.76
CA LEU A 271 -16.26 -1.79 -4.85
C LEU A 271 -17.13 -1.75 -3.62
N LEU A 272 -17.66 -2.89 -3.21
CA LEU A 272 -18.35 -3.11 -1.95
C LEU A 272 -17.49 -4.02 -1.08
N GLY A 273 -17.22 -3.55 0.14
CA GLY A 273 -16.45 -4.27 1.13
C GLY A 273 -16.92 -3.98 2.55
N GLN A 274 -16.73 -4.96 3.43
CA GLN A 274 -16.88 -4.77 4.87
C GLN A 274 -15.58 -4.27 5.49
N VAL A 275 -15.68 -3.69 6.68
CA VAL A 275 -14.51 -3.30 7.48
C VAL A 275 -14.62 -3.89 8.88
N SER A 276 -13.48 -4.19 9.48
CA SER A 276 -13.39 -4.65 10.87
C SER A 276 -12.33 -3.83 11.61
N VAL A 277 -12.69 -3.24 12.75
CA VAL A 277 -11.75 -2.45 13.56
C VAL A 277 -10.97 -3.38 14.47
N TYR A 278 -9.65 -3.39 14.33
CA TYR A 278 -8.73 -4.16 15.17
C TYR A 278 -8.28 -3.38 16.41
N ILE A 279 -7.83 -2.13 16.24
CA ILE A 279 -7.37 -1.27 17.33
C ILE A 279 -8.08 0.08 17.26
N ARG A 280 -8.45 0.59 18.45
CA ARG A 280 -8.83 1.98 18.71
C ARG A 280 -7.83 2.55 19.71
N GLY A 281 -7.23 3.69 19.40
CA GLY A 281 -6.22 4.26 20.27
C GLY A 281 -5.96 5.73 20.01
N GLU A 282 -4.90 6.21 20.63
CA GLU A 282 -4.42 7.59 20.51
C GLU A 282 -2.91 7.59 20.28
N LEU A 283 -2.47 8.40 19.32
CA LEU A 283 -1.06 8.73 19.14
C LEU A 283 -0.58 9.60 20.31
N ASP A 284 0.64 9.36 20.77
CA ASP A 284 1.19 10.12 21.89
C ASP A 284 1.28 11.62 21.57
N SER A 285 0.92 12.44 22.55
CA SER A 285 0.92 13.90 22.45
C SER A 285 2.30 14.51 22.11
N SER A 286 3.39 13.76 22.23
CA SER A 286 4.72 14.21 21.81
C SER A 286 4.87 14.32 20.30
N ILE A 287 4.14 13.53 19.51
CA ILE A 287 4.14 13.61 18.04
C ILE A 287 3.62 14.98 17.59
N SER A 288 2.46 15.37 18.12
CA SER A 288 1.89 16.71 17.99
C SER A 288 2.88 17.82 18.37
N ARG A 289 3.62 17.65 19.48
CA ARG A 289 4.64 18.62 19.93
C ARG A 289 5.88 18.68 19.04
N LEU A 290 6.23 17.58 18.39
CA LEU A 290 7.34 17.52 17.42
C LEU A 290 6.94 18.23 16.13
N ALA A 291 5.75 17.95 15.60
CA ALA A 291 5.21 18.60 14.41
C ALA A 291 5.18 20.13 14.54
N ASN A 292 4.67 20.65 15.67
CA ASN A 292 4.67 22.11 15.94
C ASN A 292 6.09 22.72 15.94
N ARG A 293 7.11 21.98 16.41
CA ARG A 293 8.49 22.47 16.44
C ARG A 293 9.09 22.55 15.04
N ILE A 294 8.72 21.61 14.16
CA ILE A 294 9.14 21.62 12.75
C ILE A 294 8.53 22.82 12.02
N GLU A 295 7.26 23.13 12.26
CA GLU A 295 6.56 24.26 11.62
C GLU A 295 6.96 25.64 12.17
N SER A 296 7.44 25.70 13.41
CA SER A 296 7.77 26.97 14.10
C SER A 296 9.09 26.87 14.87
N PRO A 297 10.23 26.84 14.16
CA PRO A 297 11.55 26.69 14.78
C PRO A 297 11.92 27.84 15.73
N ASP A 298 11.36 29.04 15.51
CA ASP A 298 11.63 30.25 16.32
C ASP A 298 10.79 30.37 17.60
N ALA A 299 9.94 29.39 17.92
CA ALA A 299 9.11 29.44 19.12
C ALA A 299 9.99 29.42 20.41
N PRO A 300 9.73 30.28 21.41
CA PRO A 300 10.57 30.41 22.58
C PRO A 300 10.68 29.09 23.34
N GLN A 301 11.89 28.53 23.41
CA GLN A 301 12.16 27.31 24.17
C GLN A 301 11.81 27.52 25.64
N ARG A 302 10.99 26.62 26.19
CA ARG A 302 10.62 26.64 27.61
C ARG A 302 11.90 26.50 28.43
N LYS A 303 12.26 27.53 29.23
CA LYS A 303 13.46 27.53 30.09
C LYS A 303 13.55 26.21 30.87
N LYS A 304 14.59 25.41 30.64
CA LYS A 304 14.85 24.15 31.36
C LYS A 304 14.83 24.46 32.87
N ARG A 305 13.89 23.85 33.61
CA ARG A 305 13.87 23.88 35.07
C ARG A 305 15.18 23.24 35.56
N ARG A 306 16.08 24.05 36.12
CA ARG A 306 17.27 23.54 36.82
C ARG A 306 16.80 22.72 38.02
N GLY A 307 17.14 21.42 38.07
CA GLY A 307 17.02 20.65 39.31
C GLY A 307 16.70 19.17 39.20
N ARG A 308 17.58 18.39 38.55
CA ARG A 308 18.02 17.02 38.90
C ARG A 308 19.09 16.66 37.87
N ARG A 309 20.15 15.92 38.26
CA ARG A 309 21.15 15.40 37.31
C ARG A 309 20.40 14.54 36.29
N ALA A 310 20.03 15.13 35.16
CA ALA A 310 19.46 14.41 34.04
C ALA A 310 20.55 13.44 33.57
N LEU A 311 20.18 12.17 33.38
CA LEU A 311 21.00 11.27 32.58
C LEU A 311 21.29 11.98 31.25
N PRO A 312 22.49 11.85 30.67
CA PRO A 312 22.75 12.38 29.35
C PRO A 312 21.65 11.86 28.40
N PRO A 313 21.12 12.71 27.50
CA PRO A 313 20.16 12.24 26.53
C PRO A 313 20.80 11.06 25.78
N ILE A 314 20.09 9.92 25.76
CA ILE A 314 20.60 8.67 25.17
C ILE A 314 20.81 8.84 23.65
N PHE A 315 20.13 9.83 23.06
CA PHE A 315 20.21 10.21 21.67
C PHE A 315 20.47 11.73 21.58
N ASP A 316 21.40 12.14 20.72
CA ASP A 316 21.52 13.55 20.31
C ASP A 316 20.18 14.02 19.71
N GLU A 317 19.84 15.31 19.85
CA GLU A 317 18.60 15.85 19.28
C GLU A 317 18.55 15.51 17.78
N PRO A 318 17.51 14.82 17.29
CA PRO A 318 17.45 14.46 15.89
C PRO A 318 17.25 15.73 15.07
N THR A 319 18.31 16.18 14.42
CA THR A 319 18.19 16.98 13.21
C THR A 319 17.57 16.07 12.16
N LEU A 320 16.31 16.30 11.82
CA LEU A 320 15.73 15.74 10.59
C LEU A 320 16.67 16.11 9.44
N PRO A 321 17.17 15.16 8.64
CA PRO A 321 18.11 15.46 7.58
C PRO A 321 17.50 16.48 6.61
N GLY A 322 18.09 17.67 6.56
CA GLY A 322 17.90 18.58 5.44
C GLY A 322 18.52 17.93 4.20
N MET A 323 17.76 17.92 3.11
CA MET A 323 18.30 17.76 1.76
C MET A 323 19.30 18.89 1.50
N GLU A 324 20.56 18.70 1.88
CA GLU A 324 21.67 19.36 1.22
C GLU A 324 22.03 18.51 0.00
N MET A 325 21.77 19.04 -1.20
CA MET A 325 22.29 18.47 -2.43
C MET A 325 23.81 18.67 -2.43
N THR A 326 24.54 17.68 -1.95
CA THR A 326 25.97 17.55 -2.22
C THR A 326 26.15 17.20 -3.71
N PRO A 327 27.04 17.90 -4.44
CA PRO A 327 27.37 17.50 -5.81
C PRO A 327 28.06 16.12 -5.78
N PRO A 328 27.90 15.30 -6.83
CA PRO A 328 28.35 13.92 -6.82
C PRO A 328 29.87 13.84 -6.62
N GLU A 329 30.25 13.07 -5.61
CA GLU A 329 31.65 12.72 -5.34
C GLU A 329 32.18 11.87 -6.51
N ALA A 330 33.39 12.18 -6.97
CA ALA A 330 34.03 11.47 -8.08
C ALA A 330 34.21 9.98 -7.74
N PRO A 331 34.05 9.06 -8.72
CA PRO A 331 34.12 7.63 -8.44
C PRO A 331 35.51 7.23 -7.95
N SER A 332 35.54 6.44 -6.86
CA SER A 332 36.77 5.80 -6.38
C SER A 332 37.38 4.88 -7.43
N PRO A 333 38.72 4.80 -7.54
CA PRO A 333 39.38 3.97 -8.55
C PRO A 333 39.10 2.48 -8.32
N ALA A 334 38.94 1.75 -9.44
CA ALA A 334 38.67 0.32 -9.44
C ALA A 334 39.74 -0.49 -8.70
N PRO A 335 39.37 -1.58 -8.01
CA PRO A 335 40.33 -2.47 -7.37
C PRO A 335 41.24 -3.15 -8.41
N PRO A 336 42.50 -3.46 -8.05
CA PRO A 336 43.43 -4.11 -8.98
C PRO A 336 42.97 -5.53 -9.34
N PRO A 337 43.32 -6.03 -10.53
CA PRO A 337 42.93 -7.36 -10.98
C PRO A 337 43.60 -8.46 -10.12
N PRO A 338 42.93 -9.62 -9.95
CA PRO A 338 43.46 -10.72 -9.16
C PRO A 338 44.74 -11.29 -9.79
N THR A 339 45.74 -11.53 -8.95
CA THR A 339 47.01 -12.17 -9.30
C THR A 339 46.80 -13.63 -9.70
N SER A 340 47.30 -14.00 -10.88
CA SER A 340 47.31 -15.36 -11.41
C SER A 340 48.11 -16.31 -10.51
N HIS A 341 47.46 -17.34 -9.96
CA HIS A 341 48.16 -18.50 -9.40
C HIS A 341 48.42 -19.56 -10.49
N PRO A 342 49.51 -20.34 -10.40
CA PRO A 342 49.93 -21.26 -11.46
C PRO A 342 49.04 -22.50 -11.53
N ALA A 343 48.80 -22.98 -12.74
CA ALA A 343 48.07 -24.22 -12.99
C ALA A 343 48.86 -25.46 -12.48
N PRO A 344 48.20 -26.47 -11.88
CA PRO A 344 48.80 -27.76 -11.62
C PRO A 344 48.92 -28.60 -12.91
N PRO A 345 49.85 -29.56 -12.98
CA PRO A 345 50.25 -30.21 -14.22
C PRO A 345 49.20 -31.20 -14.74
N THR A 346 49.16 -31.27 -16.07
CA THR A 346 48.43 -32.24 -16.90
C THR A 346 48.96 -33.66 -16.72
N GLU A 347 48.10 -34.59 -16.30
CA GLU A 347 48.31 -36.02 -16.56
C GLU A 347 47.58 -36.42 -17.84
N ALA A 348 48.34 -37.04 -18.73
CA ALA A 348 47.92 -37.53 -20.03
C ALA A 348 47.35 -38.95 -19.93
N GLU A 349 46.26 -39.15 -20.68
CA GLU A 349 45.83 -40.34 -21.43
C GLU A 349 45.87 -41.74 -20.78
N THR A 350 44.73 -42.46 -20.85
CA THR A 350 44.64 -43.65 -21.72
C THR A 350 43.17 -44.04 -21.99
N HIS A 351 42.89 -44.30 -23.27
CA HIS A 351 41.66 -44.86 -23.81
C HIS A 351 41.55 -46.38 -23.56
N ALA A 352 40.34 -46.88 -23.26
CA ALA A 352 39.78 -48.09 -23.89
C ALA A 352 38.27 -48.25 -23.55
N PRO A 353 37.42 -48.71 -24.49
CA PRO A 353 35.97 -48.85 -24.30
C PRO A 353 35.59 -50.25 -23.82
N ARG A 354 34.50 -50.41 -23.06
CA ARG A 354 33.85 -51.71 -22.85
C ARG A 354 32.33 -51.64 -22.93
N MET A 355 31.83 -52.61 -23.69
CA MET A 355 30.48 -52.87 -24.16
C MET A 355 29.45 -53.13 -23.04
N ALA A 356 28.20 -52.88 -23.39
CA ALA A 356 26.99 -53.34 -22.71
C ALA A 356 26.88 -54.88 -22.66
N PRO A 357 26.18 -55.46 -21.67
CA PRO A 357 25.58 -56.77 -21.78
C PRO A 357 24.07 -56.69 -22.02
N ALA A 358 23.63 -57.58 -22.90
CA ALA A 358 22.25 -57.90 -23.24
C ALA A 358 21.56 -58.72 -22.12
N ASP A 359 20.23 -58.65 -22.13
CA ASP A 359 19.30 -59.51 -21.38
C ASP A 359 19.55 -61.02 -21.60
N PRO A 360 19.05 -61.85 -20.67
CA PRO A 360 18.35 -63.05 -21.10
C PRO A 360 17.03 -63.31 -20.35
N LYS A 361 16.01 -63.61 -21.17
CA LYS A 361 14.83 -64.49 -21.00
C LYS A 361 13.93 -64.39 -19.77
#